data_AF-A0A965VHN3-F1
#
_entry.id   AF-A0A965VHN3-F1
#
_cell.length_a   1.000
_cell.length_b   1.000
_cell.length_c   1.000
_cell.angle_alpha   90.00
_cell.angle_beta   90.00
_cell.angle_gamma   90.00
#
_symmetry.space_group_name_H-M   'P 1'
#
loop_
_entity.id
_entity.type
_entity.pdbx_description
1 polymer ?
#
loop_
_entity_poly.entity_id
_entity_poly.type
_entity_poly.pdbx_seq_one_letter_code
_entity_poly.pdbx_strand_id
1 'polypeptide(L)'
;MVVLASVPISITFYFFNDSLSTSLPDEPIMWMMLLVGLFVIAHQPQRIKKEWLSHPLIVIIGLQFIWMLIAIAFSSNVLLSVKFGLAKIWFLSSFLVFPYLIFKEKKDFKLGFILFFIGVFITTLIIFARHALIGFDFLKIYKAIGELYQNHVDYSTVLSMLFPAMCATIPLTKKWPWYARVLWLLVILFFLPAIYLTYARAAILALLFAGVIYLAMRWKLVNWVMPLFYIAVIFLLSFMVRNNCIVGWLERE
;
A
#
# COMPACT_ATOMS: atom_id res chain seq x y z
N MET A 1 13.80 -8.82 -2.12
CA MET A 1 13.28 -9.55 -0.94
C MET A 1 13.58 -8.82 0.36
N VAL A 2 14.80 -8.32 0.56
CA VAL A 2 15.17 -7.49 1.73
C VAL A 2 14.27 -6.25 1.90
N VAL A 3 13.97 -5.51 0.82
CA VAL A 3 13.04 -4.37 0.87
C VAL A 3 11.65 -4.75 1.41
N LEU A 4 11.10 -5.88 0.99
CA LEU A 4 9.76 -6.29 1.44
C LEU A 4 9.73 -6.61 2.94
N ALA A 5 10.83 -7.09 3.50
CA ALA A 5 10.97 -7.30 4.93
C ALA A 5 11.21 -5.99 5.70
N SER A 6 11.87 -5.01 5.09
CA SER A 6 12.23 -3.75 5.75
C SER A 6 11.13 -2.69 5.71
N VAL A 7 10.26 -2.69 4.70
CA VAL A 7 9.18 -1.69 4.55
C VAL A 7 8.30 -1.57 5.80
N PRO A 8 7.80 -2.66 6.42
CA PRO A 8 6.95 -2.53 7.60
C PRO A 8 7.67 -2.00 8.84
N ILE A 9 9.01 -2.06 8.85
CA ILE A 9 9.88 -1.69 9.98
C ILE A 9 10.53 -0.32 9.73
N SER A 10 10.27 0.31 8.58
CA SER A 10 10.88 1.60 8.27
C SER A 10 10.40 2.69 9.24
N ILE A 11 11.35 3.50 9.70
CA ILE A 11 11.13 4.64 10.58
C ILE A 11 11.49 5.90 9.81
N THR A 12 10.65 6.94 9.91
CA THR A 12 10.93 8.24 9.30
C THR A 12 11.89 9.03 10.19
N PHE A 13 13.05 9.40 9.65
CA PHE A 13 13.99 10.30 10.29
C PHE A 13 13.85 11.71 9.73
N TYR A 14 13.90 12.70 10.62
CA TYR A 14 13.87 14.12 10.26
C TYR A 14 15.27 14.72 10.38
N PHE A 15 15.73 15.31 9.29
CA PHE A 15 16.99 16.03 9.18
C PHE A 15 16.70 17.53 8.98
N PHE A 16 17.61 18.38 9.44
CA PHE A 16 17.55 19.84 9.27
C PHE A 16 16.23 20.48 9.74
N ASN A 17 15.96 20.41 11.05
CA ASN A 17 14.88 21.17 11.69
C ASN A 17 13.50 20.97 10.98
N ASP A 18 13.14 19.70 10.75
CA ASP A 18 11.91 19.24 10.07
C ASP A 18 11.74 19.57 8.57
N SER A 19 12.74 20.19 7.93
CA SER A 19 12.65 20.48 6.49
C SER A 19 12.87 19.28 5.57
N LEU A 20 13.57 18.24 6.06
CA LEU A 20 13.90 17.06 5.25
C LEU A 20 13.62 15.76 6.02
N SER A 21 12.56 15.05 5.65
CA SER A 21 12.34 13.67 6.12
C SER A 21 12.87 12.63 5.13
N THR A 22 13.36 11.51 5.66
CA THR A 22 13.81 10.33 4.91
C THR A 22 13.46 9.08 5.70
N SER A 23 12.89 8.09 5.02
CA SER A 23 12.49 6.81 5.61
C SER A 23 13.69 5.85 5.61
N LEU A 24 14.09 5.36 6.79
CA LEU A 24 15.21 4.44 6.96
C LEU A 24 14.71 3.11 7.54
N PRO A 25 15.18 1.95 7.01
CA PRO A 25 16.23 1.77 6.00
C PRO A 25 15.69 1.63 4.56
N ASP A 26 14.39 1.78 4.33
CA ASP A 26 13.77 1.45 3.05
C ASP A 26 14.21 2.37 1.90
N GLU A 27 14.29 3.69 2.08
CA GLU A 27 14.71 4.61 1.00
C GLU A 27 16.12 4.33 0.48
N PRO A 28 17.16 4.17 1.32
CA PRO A 28 18.49 3.78 0.84
C PRO A 28 18.51 2.47 0.06
N ILE A 29 17.74 1.47 0.50
CA ILE A 29 17.68 0.19 -0.22
C ILE A 29 16.95 0.37 -1.56
N MET A 30 15.92 1.23 -1.64
CA MET A 30 15.26 1.57 -2.90
C MET A 30 16.20 2.30 -3.87
N TRP A 31 17.07 3.19 -3.38
CA TRP A 31 18.10 3.82 -4.23
C TRP A 31 19.08 2.80 -4.79
N MET A 32 19.55 1.87 -3.95
CA MET A 32 20.42 0.78 -4.39
C MET A 32 19.72 -0.10 -5.43
N MET A 33 18.44 -0.41 -5.22
CA MET A 33 17.63 -1.14 -6.20
C MET A 33 17.55 -0.36 -7.50
N LEU A 34 17.22 0.94 -7.48
CA LEU A 34 17.20 1.75 -8.69
C LEU A 34 18.51 1.67 -9.48
N LEU A 35 19.66 1.80 -8.82
CA LEU A 35 20.97 1.72 -9.48
C LEU A 35 21.23 0.34 -10.08
N VAL A 36 20.97 -0.74 -9.32
CA VAL A 36 21.12 -2.11 -9.80
C VAL A 36 20.15 -2.40 -10.96
N GLY A 37 18.92 -1.89 -10.89
CA GLY A 37 17.90 -2.03 -11.91
C GLY A 37 18.34 -1.40 -13.23
N LEU A 38 18.83 -0.16 -13.17
CA LEU A 38 19.40 0.54 -14.32
C LEU A 38 20.59 -0.24 -14.90
N PHE A 39 21.50 -0.73 -14.06
CA PHE A 39 22.66 -1.50 -14.51
C PHE A 39 22.26 -2.80 -15.22
N VAL A 40 21.29 -3.54 -14.68
CA VAL A 40 20.78 -4.79 -15.27
C VAL A 40 20.08 -4.53 -16.61
N ILE A 41 19.29 -3.46 -16.70
CA ILE A 41 18.60 -3.09 -17.95
C ILE A 41 19.61 -2.64 -19.01
N ALA A 42 20.62 -1.87 -18.62
CA ALA A 42 21.67 -1.41 -19.54
C ALA A 42 22.51 -2.58 -20.09
N HIS A 43 22.86 -3.56 -19.26
CA HIS A 43 23.67 -4.72 -19.69
C HIS A 43 22.85 -5.82 -20.37
N GLN A 44 21.59 -5.99 -19.98
CA GLN A 44 20.72 -7.07 -20.46
C GLN A 44 19.31 -6.54 -20.80
N PRO A 45 19.18 -5.70 -21.84
CA PRO A 45 17.89 -5.11 -22.22
C PRO A 45 16.84 -6.17 -22.58
N GLN A 46 17.29 -7.35 -23.03
CA GLN A 46 16.45 -8.50 -23.37
C GLN A 46 15.68 -9.08 -22.15
N ARG A 47 16.05 -8.74 -20.91
CA ARG A 47 15.30 -9.18 -19.72
C ARG A 47 13.93 -8.52 -19.63
N ILE A 48 13.75 -7.33 -20.19
CA ILE A 48 12.45 -6.68 -20.29
C ILE A 48 11.81 -7.09 -21.62
N LYS A 49 10.79 -7.93 -21.52
CA LYS A 49 10.03 -8.37 -22.69
C LYS A 49 9.12 -7.23 -23.14
N LYS A 50 8.97 -7.04 -24.46
CA LYS A 50 8.01 -6.07 -25.02
C LYS A 50 6.58 -6.33 -24.54
N GLU A 51 6.22 -7.60 -24.37
CA GLU A 51 4.93 -8.04 -23.82
C GLU A 51 4.61 -7.39 -22.46
N TRP A 52 5.62 -7.19 -21.61
CA TRP A 52 5.42 -6.56 -20.30
C TRP A 52 5.16 -5.06 -20.43
N LEU A 53 5.91 -4.37 -21.29
CA LEU A 53 5.72 -2.94 -21.54
C LEU A 53 4.38 -2.63 -22.23
N SER A 54 3.88 -3.55 -23.05
CA SER A 54 2.58 -3.43 -23.71
C SER A 54 1.40 -3.84 -22.83
N HIS A 55 1.63 -4.34 -21.62
CA HIS A 55 0.54 -4.74 -20.73
C HIS A 55 -0.27 -3.51 -20.29
N PRO A 56 -1.61 -3.52 -20.41
CA PRO A 56 -2.45 -2.34 -20.20
C PRO A 56 -2.25 -1.68 -18.82
N LEU A 57 -2.03 -2.49 -17.76
CA LEU A 57 -1.71 -1.95 -16.42
C LEU A 57 -0.39 -1.18 -16.39
N ILE A 58 0.66 -1.66 -17.06
CA ILE A 58 1.96 -1.00 -17.11
C ILE A 58 1.85 0.31 -17.90
N VAL A 59 1.08 0.31 -18.99
CA VAL A 59 0.80 1.52 -19.78
C VAL A 59 0.05 2.55 -18.95
N ILE A 60 -1.00 2.16 -18.23
CA ILE A 60 -1.76 3.09 -17.37
C ILE A 60 -0.88 3.71 -16.30
N ILE A 61 -0.05 2.90 -15.62
CA ILE A 61 0.89 3.40 -14.61
C ILE A 61 1.92 4.35 -15.26
N GLY A 62 2.42 4.03 -16.45
CA GLY A 62 3.32 4.89 -17.22
C GLY A 62 2.67 6.23 -17.59
N LEU A 63 1.41 6.21 -18.05
CA LEU A 63 0.64 7.42 -18.36
C LEU A 63 0.41 8.28 -17.12
N GLN A 64 0.07 7.66 -15.98
CA GLN A 64 -0.07 8.36 -14.71
C GLN A 64 1.24 9.03 -14.29
N PHE A 65 2.36 8.34 -14.49
CA PHE A 65 3.69 8.89 -14.20
C PHE A 65 4.03 10.07 -15.13
N ILE A 66 3.74 9.97 -16.43
CA ILE A 66 3.92 11.08 -17.38
C ILE A 66 3.04 12.28 -16.99
N TRP A 67 1.78 12.04 -16.65
CA TRP A 67 0.88 13.09 -16.19
C TRP A 67 1.39 13.80 -14.95
N MET A 68 1.97 13.04 -14.01
CA MET A 68 2.61 13.61 -12.83
C MET A 68 3.82 14.48 -13.19
N LEU A 69 4.64 14.11 -14.19
CA LEU A 69 5.75 14.96 -14.64
C LEU A 69 5.26 16.29 -15.23
N ILE A 70 4.15 16.26 -15.97
CA ILE A 70 3.49 17.48 -16.45
C ILE A 70 3.05 18.34 -15.27
N ALA A 71 2.37 17.75 -14.27
CA ALA A 71 1.94 18.48 -13.08
C ALA A 71 3.12 19.09 -12.29
N ILE A 72 4.27 18.41 -12.21
CA ILE A 72 5.49 18.94 -11.59
C ILE A 72 5.98 20.18 -12.34
N ALA A 73 5.95 20.17 -13.68
CA ALA A 73 6.38 21.30 -14.50
C ALA A 73 5.53 22.57 -14.31
N PHE A 74 4.24 22.42 -14.00
CA PHE A 74 3.30 23.52 -13.74
C PHE A 74 3.15 23.89 -12.25
N SER A 75 3.96 23.30 -11.37
CA SER A 75 3.83 23.53 -9.92
C SER A 75 4.49 24.83 -9.47
N SER A 76 3.83 25.57 -8.58
CA SER A 76 4.36 26.79 -7.96
C SER A 76 5.64 26.56 -7.16
N ASN A 77 5.77 25.38 -6.52
CA ASN A 77 6.94 25.00 -5.72
C ASN A 77 7.74 23.90 -6.43
N VAL A 78 8.47 24.28 -7.48
CA VAL A 78 9.22 23.36 -8.36
C VAL A 78 10.17 22.45 -7.57
N LEU A 79 10.87 22.98 -6.55
CA LEU A 79 11.86 22.21 -5.78
C LEU A 79 11.24 21.03 -5.02
N LEU A 80 10.11 21.26 -4.34
CA LEU A 80 9.38 20.21 -3.62
C LEU A 80 8.78 19.18 -4.59
N SER A 81 8.24 19.66 -5.71
CA SER A 81 7.65 18.81 -6.75
C SER A 81 8.69 17.94 -7.46
N VAL A 82 9.90 18.45 -7.70
CA VAL A 82 11.02 17.65 -8.24
C VAL A 82 11.47 16.60 -7.23
N LYS A 83 11.61 16.95 -5.93
CA LYS A 83 11.93 15.97 -4.88
C LYS A 83 10.88 14.84 -4.83
N PHE A 84 9.59 15.19 -4.94
CA PHE A 84 8.50 14.22 -5.01
C PHE A 84 8.59 13.34 -6.26
N GLY A 85 8.87 13.92 -7.43
CA GLY A 85 9.05 13.19 -8.68
C GLY A 85 10.21 12.19 -8.61
N LEU A 86 11.35 12.62 -8.10
CA LEU A 86 12.50 11.75 -7.85
C LEU A 86 12.12 10.60 -6.92
N ALA A 87 11.39 10.90 -5.84
CA ALA A 87 10.91 9.86 -4.95
C ALA A 87 10.11 8.79 -5.68
N LYS A 88 9.16 9.21 -6.50
CA LYS A 88 8.34 8.29 -7.28
C LYS A 88 9.15 7.42 -8.25
N ILE A 89 10.31 7.86 -8.74
CA ILE A 89 11.16 7.04 -9.63
C ILE A 89 11.75 5.84 -8.88
N TRP A 90 12.37 6.04 -7.72
CA TRP A 90 12.95 4.91 -6.98
C TRP A 90 11.89 3.98 -6.39
N PHE A 91 10.70 4.51 -6.04
CA PHE A 91 9.55 3.69 -5.69
C PHE A 91 9.07 2.83 -6.87
N LEU A 92 8.88 3.42 -8.06
CA LEU A 92 8.41 2.69 -9.23
C LEU A 92 9.42 1.63 -9.66
N SER A 93 10.71 1.95 -9.63
CA SER A 93 11.76 0.97 -9.90
C SER A 93 11.67 -0.22 -8.92
N SER A 94 11.61 0.07 -7.62
CA SER A 94 11.65 -0.96 -6.57
C SER A 94 10.40 -1.84 -6.48
N PHE A 95 9.21 -1.29 -6.77
CA PHE A 95 7.93 -2.00 -6.63
C PHE A 95 7.26 -2.40 -7.95
N LEU A 96 7.69 -1.87 -9.10
CA LEU A 96 7.17 -2.28 -10.41
C LEU A 96 8.20 -3.12 -11.19
N VAL A 97 9.41 -2.60 -11.36
CA VAL A 97 10.44 -3.20 -12.21
C VAL A 97 11.08 -4.41 -11.54
N PHE A 98 11.49 -4.27 -10.28
CA PHE A 98 12.17 -5.36 -9.56
C PHE A 98 11.31 -6.59 -9.30
N PRO A 99 10.03 -6.47 -8.89
CA PRO A 99 9.14 -7.60 -8.78
C PRO A 99 9.02 -8.38 -10.09
N TYR A 100 8.97 -7.70 -11.23
CA TYR A 100 8.96 -8.34 -12.54
C TYR A 100 10.27 -9.08 -12.85
N LEU A 101 11.43 -8.52 -12.46
CA LEU A 101 12.74 -9.16 -12.69
C LEU A 101 13.00 -10.36 -11.77
N ILE A 102 12.51 -10.32 -10.53
CA ILE A 102 12.80 -11.30 -9.48
C ILE A 102 11.72 -12.39 -9.39
N PHE A 103 10.44 -12.04 -9.42
CA PHE A 103 9.35 -13.00 -9.20
C PHE A 103 9.01 -13.75 -10.49
N LYS A 104 9.77 -14.81 -10.76
CA LYS A 104 9.51 -15.70 -11.90
C LYS A 104 8.66 -16.90 -11.51
N GLU A 105 8.79 -17.38 -10.27
CA GLU A 105 8.09 -18.57 -9.79
C GLU A 105 7.08 -18.26 -8.67
N LYS A 106 6.09 -19.14 -8.52
CA LYS A 106 5.10 -19.07 -7.42
C LYS A 106 5.76 -19.09 -6.04
N LYS A 107 6.91 -19.76 -5.91
CA LYS A 107 7.73 -19.80 -4.69
C LYS A 107 8.17 -18.40 -4.27
N ASP A 108 8.61 -17.59 -5.22
CA ASP A 108 9.18 -16.29 -4.94
C ASP A 108 8.09 -15.33 -4.45
N PHE A 109 6.89 -15.37 -5.06
CA PHE A 109 5.72 -14.64 -4.57
C PHE A 109 5.34 -15.04 -3.14
N LYS A 110 5.32 -16.35 -2.85
CA LYS A 110 5.02 -16.84 -1.50
C LYS A 110 6.03 -16.31 -0.49
N LEU A 111 7.32 -16.32 -0.83
CA LEU A 111 8.38 -15.81 0.04
C LEU A 111 8.24 -14.30 0.25
N GLY A 112 7.97 -13.53 -0.81
CA GLY A 112 7.72 -12.09 -0.72
C GLY A 112 6.54 -11.76 0.20
N PHE A 113 5.43 -12.48 0.06
CA PHE A 113 4.27 -12.33 0.94
C PHE A 113 4.60 -12.66 2.40
N ILE A 114 5.31 -13.76 2.66
CA ILE A 114 5.70 -14.16 4.03
C ILE A 114 6.61 -13.11 4.68
N LEU A 115 7.60 -12.61 3.95
CA LEU A 115 8.52 -11.60 4.47
C LEU A 115 7.80 -10.29 4.82
N PHE A 116 6.92 -9.83 3.93
CA PHE A 116 6.09 -8.65 4.18
C PHE A 116 5.15 -8.88 5.37
N PHE A 117 4.50 -10.05 5.41
CA PHE A 117 3.60 -10.42 6.49
C PHE A 117 4.30 -10.45 7.86
N ILE A 118 5.48 -11.06 7.96
CA ILE A 118 6.25 -11.12 9.21
C ILE A 118 6.56 -9.71 9.71
N GLY A 119 7.00 -8.81 8.82
CA GLY A 119 7.28 -7.42 9.20
C GLY A 119 6.05 -6.71 9.77
N VAL A 120 4.91 -6.78 9.06
CA VAL A 120 3.65 -6.16 9.53
C VAL A 120 3.14 -6.82 10.81
N PHE A 121 3.30 -8.14 10.95
CA PHE A 121 2.86 -8.85 12.14
C PHE A 121 3.66 -8.44 13.39
N ILE A 122 4.98 -8.29 13.27
CA ILE A 122 5.84 -7.81 14.37
C ILE A 122 5.44 -6.39 14.78
N THR A 123 5.30 -5.46 13.84
CA THR A 123 4.91 -4.09 14.18
C THR A 123 3.52 -4.02 14.79
N THR A 124 2.57 -4.82 14.27
CA THR A 124 1.22 -4.95 14.84
C THR A 124 1.25 -5.46 16.27
N LEU A 125 2.06 -6.48 16.58
CA LEU A 125 2.20 -6.99 17.94
C LEU A 125 2.77 -5.93 18.90
N ILE A 126 3.79 -5.18 18.47
CA ILE A 126 4.38 -4.10 19.28
C ILE A 126 3.35 -3.02 19.57
N ILE A 127 2.62 -2.56 18.55
CA ILE A 127 1.60 -1.51 18.68
C ILE A 127 0.46 -2.01 19.56
N PHE A 128 -0.01 -3.23 19.36
CA PHE A 128 -1.08 -3.82 20.16
C PHE A 128 -0.68 -3.94 21.63
N ALA A 129 0.54 -4.39 21.92
CA ALA A 129 1.08 -4.45 23.28
C ALA A 129 1.19 -3.06 23.92
N ARG A 130 1.70 -2.06 23.20
CA ARG A 130 1.74 -0.66 23.68
C ARG A 130 0.34 -0.12 23.95
N HIS A 131 -0.62 -0.43 23.09
CA HIS A 131 -2.00 0.01 23.25
C HIS A 131 -2.66 -0.64 24.48
N ALA A 132 -2.34 -1.90 24.77
CA ALA A 132 -2.76 -2.59 25.99
C ALA A 132 -2.19 -1.93 27.27
N LEU A 133 -0.91 -1.55 27.26
CA LEU A 133 -0.27 -0.85 28.38
C LEU A 133 -0.89 0.53 28.66
N ILE A 134 -1.50 1.14 27.65
CA ILE A 134 -2.11 2.47 27.73
C ILE A 134 -3.62 2.38 28.04
N GLY A 135 -4.15 1.17 28.24
CA GLY A 135 -5.55 0.93 28.63
C GLY A 135 -6.56 1.04 27.48
N PHE A 136 -6.11 0.83 26.24
CA PHE A 136 -6.95 0.93 25.03
C PHE A 136 -7.59 2.30 24.77
N ASP A 137 -6.94 3.36 25.24
CA ASP A 137 -7.41 4.74 25.10
C ASP A 137 -7.23 5.27 23.66
N PHE A 138 -8.34 5.65 23.04
CA PHE A 138 -8.38 6.26 21.70
C PHE A 138 -7.49 7.51 21.59
N LEU A 139 -7.50 8.39 22.59
CA LEU A 139 -6.77 9.66 22.54
C LEU A 139 -5.25 9.44 22.51
N LYS A 140 -4.79 8.25 22.90
CA LYS A 140 -3.38 7.92 23.00
C LYS A 140 -2.90 6.99 21.89
N ILE A 141 -3.68 6.81 20.83
CA ILE A 141 -3.29 5.97 19.69
C ILE A 141 -1.93 6.40 19.08
N TYR A 142 -1.69 7.70 18.95
CA TYR A 142 -0.41 8.21 18.43
C TYR A 142 0.79 7.75 19.27
N LYS A 143 0.61 7.62 20.60
CA LYS A 143 1.66 7.10 21.50
C LYS A 143 1.87 5.59 21.33
N ALA A 144 0.80 4.83 21.06
CA ALA A 144 0.91 3.39 20.85
C ALA A 144 1.64 3.08 19.52
N ILE A 145 1.38 3.86 18.48
CA ILE A 145 2.05 3.75 17.18
C ILE A 145 3.52 4.19 17.31
N GLY A 146 3.76 5.32 17.96
CA GLY A 146 5.10 5.91 18.06
C GLY A 146 5.67 6.22 16.69
N GLU A 147 6.94 5.91 16.47
CA GLU A 147 7.67 6.21 15.24
C GLU A 147 7.57 5.09 14.17
N LEU A 148 6.85 4.00 14.44
CA LEU A 148 6.73 2.87 13.52
C LEU A 148 5.88 3.18 12.28
N TYR A 149 4.93 4.11 12.39
CA TYR A 149 4.14 4.62 11.28
C TYR A 149 3.97 6.13 11.47
N GLN A 150 3.91 6.88 10.38
CA GLN A 150 3.75 8.34 10.45
C GLN A 150 2.41 8.75 11.09
N ASN A 151 1.36 7.99 10.81
CA ASN A 151 0.05 8.23 11.38
C ASN A 151 -0.75 6.91 11.53
N HIS A 152 -1.86 7.00 12.26
CA HIS A 152 -2.77 5.87 12.48
C HIS A 152 -3.51 5.42 11.22
N VAL A 153 -3.63 6.30 10.22
CA VAL A 153 -4.29 6.01 8.94
C VAL A 153 -3.41 5.10 8.08
N ASP A 154 -2.11 5.33 8.02
CA ASP A 154 -1.12 4.54 7.29
C ASP A 154 -1.04 3.13 7.88
N TYR A 155 -0.89 3.04 9.21
CA TYR A 155 -0.96 1.78 9.94
C TYR A 155 -2.24 1.01 9.59
N SER A 156 -3.39 1.68 9.67
CA SER A 156 -4.67 1.05 9.39
C SER A 156 -4.83 0.63 7.93
N THR A 157 -4.26 1.39 7.00
CA THR A 157 -4.30 1.09 5.56
C THR A 157 -3.51 -0.18 5.27
N VAL A 158 -2.31 -0.32 5.84
CA VAL A 158 -1.48 -1.52 5.69
C VAL A 158 -2.22 -2.76 6.21
N LEU A 159 -2.83 -2.69 7.39
CA LEU A 159 -3.59 -3.82 7.95
C LEU A 159 -4.82 -4.15 7.09
N SER A 160 -5.55 -3.14 6.63
CA SER A 160 -6.77 -3.33 5.82
C SER A 160 -6.47 -3.91 4.44
N MET A 161 -5.33 -3.58 3.84
CA MET A 161 -4.88 -4.17 2.58
C MET A 161 -4.39 -5.61 2.77
N LEU A 162 -3.70 -5.89 3.88
CA LEU A 162 -3.15 -7.21 4.17
C LEU A 162 -4.25 -8.22 4.55
N PHE A 163 -5.31 -7.79 5.24
CA PHE A 163 -6.34 -8.69 5.75
C PHE A 163 -7.06 -9.51 4.67
N PRO A 164 -7.59 -8.94 3.56
CA PRO A 164 -8.15 -9.73 2.46
C PRO A 164 -7.15 -10.71 1.85
N ALA A 165 -5.87 -10.30 1.72
CA ALA A 165 -4.81 -11.16 1.21
C ALA A 165 -4.55 -12.35 2.14
N MET A 166 -4.57 -12.15 3.47
CA MET A 166 -4.50 -13.24 4.45
C MET A 166 -5.69 -14.19 4.34
N CYS A 167 -6.91 -13.66 4.24
CA CYS A 167 -8.12 -14.48 4.05
C CYS A 167 -8.06 -15.32 2.77
N ALA A 168 -7.50 -14.78 1.68
CA ALA A 168 -7.30 -15.51 0.43
C ALA A 168 -6.34 -16.71 0.58
N THR A 169 -5.52 -16.77 1.62
CA THR A 169 -4.65 -17.93 1.90
C THR A 169 -5.37 -19.10 2.59
N ILE A 170 -6.57 -18.89 3.17
CA ILE A 170 -7.30 -19.93 3.91
C ILE A 170 -7.52 -21.22 3.09
N PRO A 171 -7.92 -21.16 1.80
CA PRO A 171 -8.06 -22.37 0.99
C PRO A 171 -6.72 -23.10 0.73
N LEU A 172 -5.62 -22.34 0.70
CA LEU A 172 -4.27 -22.86 0.43
C LEU A 172 -3.69 -23.62 1.63
N THR A 173 -4.20 -23.37 2.85
CA THR A 173 -3.74 -24.05 4.08
C THR A 173 -4.42 -25.40 4.33
N LYS A 174 -5.29 -25.89 3.42
CA LYS A 174 -6.02 -27.17 3.60
C LYS A 174 -5.09 -28.39 3.75
N LYS A 175 -3.88 -28.32 3.19
CA LYS A 175 -2.86 -29.39 3.28
C LYS A 175 -1.94 -29.26 4.50
N TRP A 176 -2.09 -28.22 5.32
CA TRP A 176 -1.24 -28.00 6.49
C TRP A 176 -1.68 -28.91 7.64
N PRO A 177 -0.77 -29.23 8.58
CA PRO A 177 -1.16 -29.91 9.79
C PRO A 177 -2.16 -29.06 10.58
N TRP A 178 -3.06 -29.72 11.30
CA TRP A 178 -4.22 -29.07 11.93
C TRP A 178 -3.82 -27.92 12.88
N TYR A 179 -2.75 -28.10 13.66
CA TYR A 179 -2.26 -27.09 14.61
C TYR A 179 -1.79 -25.81 13.88
N ALA A 180 -1.06 -25.95 12.77
CA ALA A 180 -0.57 -24.82 12.00
C ALA A 180 -1.73 -24.06 11.33
N ARG A 181 -2.76 -24.79 10.89
CA ARG A 181 -3.98 -24.18 10.34
C ARG A 181 -4.75 -23.40 11.41
N VAL A 182 -4.90 -23.96 12.60
CA VAL A 182 -5.57 -23.27 13.73
C VAL A 182 -4.79 -22.03 14.13
N LEU A 183 -3.46 -22.11 14.28
CA LEU A 183 -2.61 -20.95 14.57
C LEU A 183 -2.75 -19.85 13.51
N TRP A 184 -2.76 -20.21 12.22
CA TRP A 184 -2.95 -19.24 11.14
C TRP A 184 -4.33 -18.56 11.19
N LEU A 185 -5.39 -19.31 11.52
CA LEU A 185 -6.73 -18.74 11.69
C LEU A 185 -6.81 -17.82 12.91
N LEU A 186 -6.12 -18.15 14.02
CA LEU A 186 -6.02 -17.28 15.18
C LEU A 186 -5.30 -15.97 14.85
N VAL A 187 -4.25 -16.04 14.03
CA VAL A 187 -3.55 -14.86 13.53
C VAL A 187 -4.48 -14.00 12.68
N ILE A 188 -5.23 -14.57 11.73
CA ILE A 188 -6.23 -13.82 10.95
C ILE A 188 -7.27 -13.17 11.88
N LEU A 189 -7.76 -13.91 12.87
CA LEU A 189 -8.74 -13.41 13.83
C LEU A 189 -8.18 -12.26 14.67
N PHE A 190 -6.90 -12.32 15.06
CA PHE A 190 -6.21 -11.26 15.81
C PHE A 190 -6.09 -9.94 15.02
N PHE A 191 -6.04 -9.98 13.69
CA PHE A 191 -6.00 -8.75 12.89
C PHE A 191 -7.30 -7.94 12.97
N LEU A 192 -8.45 -8.56 13.25
CA LEU A 192 -9.73 -7.82 13.37
C LEU A 192 -9.73 -6.81 14.54
N PRO A 193 -9.43 -7.20 15.80
CA PRO A 193 -9.32 -6.23 16.88
C PRO A 193 -8.16 -5.25 16.66
N ALA A 194 -7.05 -5.67 16.03
CA ALA A 194 -5.97 -4.74 15.69
C ALA A 194 -6.41 -3.65 14.69
N ILE A 195 -7.20 -4.01 13.66
CA ILE A 195 -7.79 -3.06 12.70
C ILE A 195 -8.80 -2.15 13.39
N TYR A 196 -9.64 -2.69 14.27
CA TYR A 196 -10.62 -1.88 15.00
C TYR A 196 -9.94 -0.82 15.87
N LEU A 197 -8.85 -1.21 16.53
CA LEU A 197 -8.08 -0.38 17.45
C LEU A 197 -7.24 0.70 16.76
N THR A 198 -7.17 0.72 15.43
CA THR A 198 -6.59 1.86 14.70
C THR A 198 -7.53 3.06 14.66
N TYR A 199 -8.83 2.84 14.96
CA TYR A 199 -9.90 3.84 14.93
C TYR A 199 -10.03 4.61 13.60
N ALA A 200 -9.45 4.09 12.51
CA ALA A 200 -9.56 4.70 11.19
C ALA A 200 -10.87 4.27 10.52
N ARG A 201 -11.84 5.19 10.44
CA ARG A 201 -13.15 4.94 9.82
C ARG A 201 -13.03 4.42 8.38
N ALA A 202 -12.07 4.98 7.62
CA ALA A 202 -11.80 4.58 6.25
C ALA A 202 -11.36 3.11 6.12
N ALA A 203 -10.65 2.57 7.11
CA ALA A 203 -10.18 1.19 7.10
C ALA A 203 -11.31 0.19 7.35
N ILE A 204 -12.19 0.47 8.31
CA ILE A 204 -13.38 -0.36 8.53
C ILE A 204 -14.26 -0.34 7.28
N LEU A 205 -14.44 0.83 6.66
CA LEU A 205 -15.19 0.96 5.41
C LEU A 205 -14.52 0.17 4.27
N ALA A 206 -13.20 0.23 4.16
CA ALA A 206 -12.45 -0.54 3.15
C ALA A 206 -12.59 -2.05 3.35
N LEU A 207 -12.60 -2.52 4.60
CA LEU A 207 -12.81 -3.94 4.94
C LEU A 207 -14.22 -4.40 4.54
N LEU A 208 -15.24 -3.59 4.87
CA LEU A 208 -16.63 -3.85 4.48
C LEU A 208 -16.76 -3.88 2.95
N PHE A 209 -16.18 -2.90 2.27
CA PHE A 209 -16.19 -2.81 0.81
C PHE A 209 -15.50 -4.02 0.16
N ALA A 210 -14.35 -4.44 0.69
CA ALA A 210 -13.65 -5.65 0.24
C ALA A 210 -14.51 -6.90 0.42
N GLY A 211 -15.26 -7.02 1.52
CA GLY A 211 -16.21 -8.09 1.76
C GLY A 211 -17.37 -8.11 0.75
N VAL A 212 -17.94 -6.94 0.45
CA VAL A 212 -18.99 -6.80 -0.57
C VAL A 212 -18.50 -7.21 -1.95
N ILE A 213 -17.30 -6.76 -2.35
CA ILE A 213 -16.69 -7.15 -3.63
C ILE A 213 -16.44 -8.66 -3.67
N TYR A 214 -15.90 -9.24 -2.60
CA TYR A 214 -15.65 -10.68 -2.53
C TYR A 214 -16.95 -11.48 -2.70
N LEU A 215 -18.03 -11.06 -2.04
CA LEU A 215 -19.34 -11.70 -2.15
C LEU A 215 -19.91 -11.55 -3.57
N ALA A 216 -19.81 -10.35 -4.15
CA ALA A 216 -20.21 -10.08 -5.53
C ALA A 216 -19.44 -10.95 -6.54
N MET A 217 -18.14 -11.16 -6.32
CA MET A 217 -17.31 -12.08 -7.11
C MET A 217 -17.77 -13.53 -6.96
N ARG A 218 -18.01 -13.99 -5.72
CA ARG A 218 -18.48 -15.36 -5.44
C ARG A 218 -19.83 -15.66 -6.07
N TRP A 219 -20.72 -14.67 -6.13
CA TRP A 219 -22.05 -14.80 -6.72
C TRP A 219 -22.12 -14.42 -8.21
N LYS A 220 -20.97 -14.17 -8.87
CA LYS A 220 -20.89 -13.75 -10.27
C LYS A 220 -21.70 -12.47 -10.61
N LEU A 221 -22.00 -11.65 -9.61
CA LEU A 221 -22.72 -10.38 -9.73
C LEU A 221 -21.81 -9.22 -10.21
N VAL A 222 -20.51 -9.46 -10.41
CA VAL A 222 -19.52 -8.44 -10.79
C VAL A 222 -19.95 -7.67 -12.06
N ASN A 223 -20.57 -8.36 -13.01
CA ASN A 223 -21.05 -7.75 -14.25
C ASN A 223 -22.14 -6.70 -14.03
N TRP A 224 -22.87 -6.76 -12.92
CA TRP A 224 -23.90 -5.77 -12.53
C TRP A 224 -23.36 -4.71 -11.57
N VAL A 225 -22.48 -5.12 -10.65
CA VAL A 225 -21.88 -4.22 -9.65
C VAL A 225 -20.95 -3.19 -10.30
N MET A 226 -20.16 -3.59 -11.31
CA MET A 226 -19.21 -2.69 -11.95
C MET A 226 -19.89 -1.51 -12.68
N PRO A 227 -20.90 -1.72 -13.56
CA PRO A 227 -21.64 -0.62 -14.17
C PRO A 227 -22.31 0.28 -13.12
N LEU A 228 -22.93 -0.30 -12.09
CA LEU A 228 -23.58 0.45 -11.02
C LEU A 228 -22.59 1.36 -10.29
N PHE A 229 -21.39 0.85 -10.01
CA PHE A 229 -20.32 1.63 -9.40
C PHE A 229 -19.89 2.81 -10.27
N TYR A 230 -19.67 2.59 -11.58
CA TYR A 230 -19.33 3.68 -12.50
C TYR A 230 -20.45 4.71 -12.62
N ILE A 231 -21.71 4.28 -12.68
CA ILE A 231 -22.88 5.18 -12.68
C ILE A 231 -22.91 6.01 -11.40
N ALA A 232 -22.69 5.40 -10.24
CA ALA A 232 -22.66 6.11 -8.96
C ALA A 232 -21.54 7.15 -8.91
N VAL A 233 -20.34 6.81 -9.40
CA VAL A 233 -19.21 7.76 -9.48
C VAL A 233 -19.51 8.91 -10.43
N ILE A 234 -20.03 8.63 -11.63
CA ILE A 234 -20.38 9.67 -12.61
C ILE A 234 -21.48 10.59 -12.06
N PHE A 235 -22.49 10.01 -11.42
CA PHE A 235 -23.57 10.76 -10.78
C PHE A 235 -23.04 11.66 -9.67
N LEU A 236 -22.18 11.13 -8.80
CA LEU A 236 -21.56 11.87 -7.70
C LEU A 236 -20.70 13.01 -8.25
N LEU A 237 -19.85 12.76 -9.25
CA LEU A 237 -19.05 13.79 -9.90
C LEU A 237 -19.93 14.87 -10.53
N SER A 238 -20.99 14.46 -11.23
CA SER A 238 -21.94 15.40 -11.86
C SER A 238 -22.69 16.25 -10.83
N PHE A 239 -23.08 15.65 -9.70
CA PHE A 239 -23.68 16.37 -8.57
C PHE A 239 -22.70 17.36 -7.93
N MET A 240 -21.44 16.94 -7.71
CA MET A 240 -20.41 17.81 -7.15
C MET A 240 -20.07 18.98 -8.06
N VAL A 241 -19.98 18.74 -9.38
CA VAL A 241 -19.76 19.78 -10.39
C VAL A 241 -20.96 20.74 -10.43
N ARG A 242 -22.19 20.23 -10.44
CA ARG A 242 -23.40 21.07 -10.48
C ARG A 242 -23.53 21.98 -9.25
N ASN A 243 -23.09 21.49 -8.09
CA ASN A 243 -23.19 22.24 -6.85
C ASN A 243 -21.98 23.16 -6.58
N ASN A 244 -21.04 23.32 -7.54
CA ASN A 244 -19.83 24.16 -7.43
C ASN A 244 -19.08 24.02 -6.09
N CYS A 245 -19.25 22.89 -5.39
CA CYS A 245 -18.79 22.76 -4.01
C CYS A 245 -17.25 22.78 -3.94
N ILE A 246 -16.59 22.48 -5.06
CA ILE A 246 -15.14 22.54 -5.25
C ILE A 246 -14.67 23.99 -5.51
N VAL A 247 -15.40 24.78 -6.30
CA VAL A 247 -14.99 26.14 -6.69
C VAL A 247 -15.21 27.12 -5.54
N GLY A 248 -16.34 27.01 -4.81
CA GLY A 248 -16.65 27.91 -3.68
C GLY A 248 -15.80 27.67 -2.42
N TRP A 249 -14.95 26.65 -2.40
CA TRP A 249 -13.91 26.45 -1.37
C TRP A 249 -12.57 27.06 -1.80
N LEU A 250 -12.23 27.00 -3.10
CA LEU A 250 -11.00 27.59 -3.65
C LEU A 250 -11.03 29.13 -3.75
N GLU A 251 -12.21 29.76 -3.80
CA GLU A 251 -12.36 31.22 -3.78
C GLU A 251 -12.38 31.83 -2.36
N ARG A 252 -12.32 31.00 -1.30
CA ARG A 252 -12.37 31.44 0.10
C ARG A 252 -11.05 31.33 0.87
N GLU A 253 -9.98 30.87 0.21
CA GLU A 253 -8.58 30.98 0.66
C GLU A 253 -7.83 31.98 -0.22
#